data_AF-A0A842S1J2-F1
#
_entry.id   AF-A0A842S1J2-F1
#
_cell.length_a   1.000
_cell.length_b   1.000
_cell.length_c   1.000
_cell.angle_alpha   90.00
_cell.angle_beta   90.00
_cell.angle_gamma   90.00
#
_symmetry.space_group_name_H-M   'P 1'
#
loop_
_entity.id
_entity.type
_entity.pdbx_description
1 polymer ?
#
loop_
_entity_poly.entity_id
_entity_poly.type
_entity_poly.pdbx_seq_one_letter_code
_entity_poly.pdbx_strand_id
1 'polypeptide(L)' 'MTCKDIVIKYLKDNGYDGLASNVCGCNIEDFNACDETFENCKPGYETEDETGEFSYIITTEKPMKK' A
#
# COMPACT_ATOMS: atom_id res chain seq x y z
N MET A 1 6.03 13.57 -14.74
CA MET A 1 6.70 12.78 -13.70
C MET A 1 6.76 13.62 -12.44
N THR A 2 5.87 13.31 -11.51
CA THR A 2 5.75 13.90 -10.17
C THR A 2 6.47 13.01 -9.14
N CYS A 3 6.64 13.48 -7.89
CA CYS A 3 7.13 12.63 -6.81
C CYS A 3 6.22 11.40 -6.61
N LYS A 4 4.89 11.58 -6.74
CA LYS A 4 3.91 10.49 -6.72
C LYS A 4 4.19 9.45 -7.80
N ASP A 5 4.46 9.88 -9.04
CA ASP A 5 4.78 8.97 -10.15
C ASP A 5 6.05 8.15 -9.87
N ILE A 6 7.06 8.76 -9.25
CA ILE A 6 8.33 8.08 -8.90
C ILE A 6 8.08 6.98 -7.87
N VAL A 7 7.32 7.27 -6.82
CA VAL A 7 7.00 6.28 -5.77
C VAL A 7 6.14 5.15 -6.35
N ILE A 8 5.09 5.47 -7.10
CA ILE A 8 4.25 4.45 -7.76
C ILE A 8 5.08 3.56 -8.68
N LYS A 9 5.99 4.15 -9.46
CA LYS A 9 6.89 3.37 -10.32
C LYS A 9 7.77 2.41 -9.49
N TYR A 10 8.38 2.89 -8.40
CA TYR A 10 9.17 2.04 -7.52
C TYR A 10 8.33 0.88 -6.94
N LEU A 11 7.11 1.15 -6.48
CA LEU A 11 6.23 0.11 -5.93
C LEU A 11 5.93 -0.97 -6.98
N LYS A 12 5.52 -0.56 -8.19
CA LYS A 12 5.23 -1.48 -9.30
C LYS A 12 6.44 -2.30 -9.73
N ASP A 13 7.59 -1.65 -9.92
CA ASP A 13 8.81 -2.30 -10.40
C ASP A 13 9.33 -3.37 -9.40
N ASN A 14 8.99 -3.23 -8.11
CA ASN A 14 9.40 -4.15 -7.05
C ASN A 14 8.28 -5.10 -6.58
N GLY A 15 7.09 -5.05 -7.21
CA GLY A 15 5.97 -5.96 -6.91
C GLY A 15 5.26 -5.68 -5.58
N TYR A 16 5.19 -4.41 -5.18
CA TYR A 16 4.37 -3.94 -4.07
C TYR A 16 3.03 -3.40 -4.60
N ASP A 17 1.98 -3.52 -3.79
CA ASP A 17 0.62 -3.12 -4.18
C ASP A 17 0.24 -1.73 -3.64
N GLY A 18 1.03 -1.20 -2.70
CA GLY A 18 0.75 0.08 -2.06
C GLY A 18 1.75 0.51 -1.00
N LEU A 19 1.32 1.45 -0.18
CA LEU A 19 2.00 1.87 1.04
C LEU A 19 1.16 1.51 2.26
N ALA A 20 1.83 1.09 3.33
CA ALA A 20 1.21 0.80 4.62
C ALA A 20 2.00 1.40 5.77
N SER A 21 1.27 1.76 6.82
CA SER A 21 1.77 2.08 8.14
C SER A 21 1.13 1.13 9.16
N ASN A 22 1.37 1.35 10.45
CA ASN A 22 0.71 0.56 11.50
C ASN A 22 -0.78 0.89 11.68
N VAL A 23 -1.27 1.97 11.05
CA VAL A 23 -2.64 2.49 11.27
C VAL A 23 -3.50 2.54 10.01
N CYS A 24 -2.89 2.56 8.83
CA CYS A 24 -3.60 2.67 7.56
C CYS A 24 -2.73 2.18 6.40
N GLY A 25 -3.35 2.00 5.23
CA GLY A 25 -2.65 1.77 3.97
C GLY A 25 -3.43 2.31 2.78
N CYS A 26 -2.73 2.61 1.69
CA CYS A 26 -3.31 2.99 0.41
C CYS A 26 -2.71 2.10 -0.67
N ASN A 27 -3.54 1.65 -1.60
CA ASN A 27 -3.06 0.92 -2.77
C ASN A 27 -2.51 1.90 -3.82
N ILE A 28 -1.93 1.37 -4.89
CA ILE A 28 -1.38 2.17 -5.99
C ILE A 28 -2.46 2.98 -6.72
N GLU A 29 -3.69 2.46 -6.83
CA GLU A 29 -4.78 3.11 -7.56
C GLU A 29 -5.29 4.35 -6.81
N ASP A 30 -5.34 4.28 -5.49
CA ASP A 30 -5.78 5.34 -4.57
C ASP A 30 -4.60 5.94 -3.78
N PHE A 31 -3.42 5.96 -4.40
CA PHE A 31 -2.18 6.34 -3.72
C PHE A 31 -2.26 7.75 -3.14
N ASN A 32 -2.14 7.83 -1.81
CA ASN A 32 -2.18 9.07 -1.02
C ASN A 32 -3.44 9.94 -1.24
N ALA A 33 -4.62 9.35 -1.38
CA ALA A 33 -5.88 10.10 -1.51
C ALA A 33 -6.32 10.82 -0.22
N CYS A 34 -5.70 10.51 0.92
CA CYS A 34 -5.96 11.17 2.20
C CYS A 34 -5.25 12.52 2.39
N ASP A 35 -4.38 12.92 1.45
CA ASP A 35 -3.53 14.13 1.55
C ASP A 35 -2.65 14.22 2.81
N GLU A 36 -2.44 13.11 3.52
CA GLU A 36 -1.56 13.04 4.68
C GLU A 36 -0.09 12.82 4.29
N THR A 37 0.80 12.99 5.27
CA THR A 37 2.24 12.74 5.07
C THR A 37 2.51 11.24 5.12
N PHE A 38 3.17 10.72 4.09
CA PHE A 38 3.52 9.29 3.97
C PHE A 38 5.02 9.02 4.18
N GLU A 39 5.75 9.95 4.81
CA GLU A 39 7.20 9.86 5.02
C GLU A 39 7.64 8.59 5.76
N ASN A 40 6.78 8.07 6.62
CA ASN A 40 7.04 6.88 7.45
C ASN A 40 6.30 5.63 6.93
N CYS A 41 5.57 5.74 5.83
CA CYS A 41 4.90 4.59 5.23
C CYS A 41 5.94 3.68 4.55
N LYS A 42 5.69 2.38 4.62
CA LYS A 42 6.53 1.35 4.00
C LYS A 42 5.81 0.73 2.81
N PRO A 43 6.53 0.22 1.80
CA PRO A 43 5.94 -0.61 0.76
C PRO A 43 5.17 -1.79 1.37
N GLY A 44 4.00 -2.09 0.83
CA GLY A 44 3.13 -3.15 1.33
C GLY A 44 2.44 -3.93 0.22
N TYR A 45 1.72 -4.97 0.63
CA TYR A 45 1.04 -5.93 -0.22
C TYR A 45 -0.44 -5.98 0.11
N GLU A 46 -1.28 -6.19 -0.91
CA GLU A 46 -2.70 -6.48 -0.71
C GLU A 46 -2.85 -7.81 0.03
N THR A 47 -3.60 -7.76 1.12
CA THR A 47 -3.88 -8.89 2.01
C THR A 47 -5.38 -8.93 2.26
N GLU A 48 -5.97 -10.13 2.28
CA GLU A 48 -7.38 -10.29 2.68
C GLU A 48 -7.59 -9.76 4.10
N ASP A 49 -8.67 -9.01 4.30
CA ASP A 49 -9.05 -8.54 5.62
C ASP A 49 -9.80 -9.64 6.37
N GLU A 50 -9.21 -10.15 7.45
CA GLU A 50 -9.80 -11.21 8.28
C GLU A 50 -11.04 -10.75 9.05
N THR A 51 -11.23 -9.43 9.21
CA THR A 51 -12.42 -8.86 9.88
C THR A 51 -13.63 -8.81 8.96
N GLY A 52 -13.40 -8.82 7.64
CA GLY A 52 -14.42 -8.65 6.61
C GLY A 52 -15.01 -7.24 6.51
N GLU A 53 -14.39 -6.24 7.13
CA GLU A 53 -14.79 -4.83 7.01
C GLU A 53 -14.45 -4.28 5.62
N PHE A 54 -13.32 -4.71 5.08
CA PHE A 54 -12.83 -4.37 3.75
C PHE A 54 -12.66 -5.63 2.89
N SER A 55 -12.63 -5.47 1.56
CA SER A 55 -12.28 -6.58 0.66
C SER A 55 -10.80 -6.96 0.77
N TYR A 56 -9.95 -5.97 1.03
CA TYR A 56 -8.51 -6.13 1.24
C TYR A 56 -7.97 -4.96 2.06
N ILE A 57 -6.82 -5.17 2.67
CA ILE A 57 -6.00 -4.16 3.34
C ILE A 57 -4.56 -4.24 2.82
N ILE A 58 -3.79 -3.15 2.94
CA ILE A 58 -2.36 -3.18 2.63
C ILE A 58 -1.59 -3.46 3.91
N THR A 59 -0.75 -4.49 3.91
CA THR A 59 0.12 -4.83 5.04
C THR A 59 1.59 -4.84 4.61
N THR A 60 2.51 -4.65 5.56
CA THR A 60 3.96 -4.64 5.25
C THR A 60 4.56 -6.04 5.15
N GLU A 61 3.79 -7.06 5.52
CA GLU A 61 4.19 -8.46 5.44
C GLU A 61 3.64 -9.07 4.16
N LYS A 62 4.47 -9.85 3.47
CA LYS A 62 4.03 -10.50 2.23
C LYS A 62 3.06 -11.63 2.59
N PRO A 63 1.82 -11.62 2.09
CA PRO A 63 0.88 -12.70 2.40
C PRO A 63 1.43 -14.03 1.90
N MET A 64 1.36 -15.05 2.75
CA MET A 64 1.66 -16.42 2.32
C MET A 64 0.58 -16.83 1.32
N LYS A 65 0.97 -17.17 0.10
CA LYS A 65 0.06 -17.80 -0.86
C LYS A 65 -0.48 -19.08 -0.21
N LYS A 66 -1.78 -19.13 0.08
CA LYS A 66 -2.49 -20.36 0.46
C LYS A 66 -2.52 -21.32 -0.72
#